data_AF-A0A6P0X7E8-F1
#
_entry.id   AF-A0A6P0X7E8-F1
#
_cell.length_a   1.000
_cell.length_b   1.000
_cell.length_c   1.000
_cell.angle_alpha   90.00
_cell.angle_beta   90.00
_cell.angle_gamma   90.00
#
_symmetry.space_group_name_H-M   'P 1'
#
loop_
_entity.id
_entity.type
_entity.pdbx_description
1 polymer ?
#
loop_
_entity_poly.entity_id
_entity_poly.type
_entity_poly.pdbx_seq_one_letter_code
_entity_poly.pdbx_strand_id
1 'polypeptide(L)'
;ALERIWASNPYCQVELVALELNPAVPRAAIAYDLLRSWSPPIPELLAELATSGIVETKNFQAKLLLGDARTTIKQVLISGFQADGIFLDPFSPPRCPQLWTVEFIQQLASCCAEIGRIATYSCAAAVRTAILAAGWQISETLQVGNRQPGTVASFSAADLEPLSVRSQEHLQTRAAIPYRDPQLSDLAPVILHRRRLEQATSSLEPTSHWKKRWLKNK
;
A
#
# COMPACT_ATOMS: atom_id res chain seq x y z
N ALA A 1 11.87 5.16 6.04
CA ALA A 1 12.17 5.94 4.82
C ALA A 1 13.06 7.14 5.14
N LEU A 2 12.60 8.07 6.00
CA LEU A 2 13.35 9.30 6.37
C LEU A 2 14.83 9.06 6.69
N GLU A 3 15.14 8.11 7.58
CA GLU A 3 16.53 7.79 7.93
C GLU A 3 17.40 7.42 6.72
N ARG A 4 16.85 6.61 5.79
CA ARG A 4 17.57 6.22 4.58
C ARG A 4 17.72 7.38 3.59
N ILE A 5 16.69 8.22 3.48
CA ILE A 5 16.72 9.41 2.62
C ILE A 5 17.82 10.37 3.11
N TRP A 6 17.82 10.72 4.40
CA TRP A 6 18.80 11.65 4.95
C TRP A 6 20.18 11.06 5.14
N ALA A 7 20.33 9.75 5.34
CA ALA A 7 21.63 9.09 5.27
C ALA A 7 22.24 9.17 3.86
N SER A 8 21.40 9.14 2.81
CA SER A 8 21.86 9.28 1.42
C SER A 8 22.07 10.74 1.01
N ASN A 9 21.21 11.65 1.47
CA ASN A 9 21.29 13.07 1.20
C ASN A 9 20.69 13.87 2.38
N PRO A 10 21.52 14.38 3.31
CA PRO A 10 21.07 15.13 4.48
C PRO A 10 20.30 16.43 4.18
N TYR A 11 20.44 16.96 2.97
CA TYR A 11 19.77 18.18 2.53
C TYR A 11 18.49 17.93 1.72
N CYS A 12 18.12 16.67 1.53
CA CYS A 12 16.87 16.33 0.85
C CYS A 12 15.68 16.84 1.66
N GLN A 13 14.87 17.69 1.02
CA GLN A 13 13.58 18.11 1.54
C GLN A 13 12.58 16.98 1.33
N VAL A 14 11.86 16.61 2.38
CA VAL A 14 10.85 15.56 2.31
C VAL A 14 9.48 16.13 2.66
N GLU A 15 8.52 15.96 1.76
CA GLU A 15 7.10 16.19 2.04
C GLU A 15 6.41 14.84 2.27
N LEU A 16 5.64 14.74 3.36
CA LEU A 16 4.92 13.53 3.76
C LEU A 16 3.43 13.82 3.93
N VAL A 17 2.59 13.03 3.28
CA VAL A 17 1.15 12.97 3.57
C VAL A 17 0.81 11.58 4.05
N ALA A 18 0.25 11.48 5.26
CA ALA A 18 -0.21 10.24 5.87
C ALA A 18 -1.72 10.25 6.05
N LEU A 19 -2.39 9.13 5.74
CA LEU A 19 -3.83 8.95 5.93
C LEU A 19 -4.02 7.96 7.10
N GLU A 20 -4.69 8.38 8.16
CA GLU A 20 -4.90 7.56 9.36
C GLU A 20 -6.34 7.64 9.85
N LEU A 21 -6.96 6.51 10.13
CA LEU A 21 -8.32 6.46 10.65
C LEU A 21 -8.35 6.68 12.16
N ASN A 22 -7.39 6.12 12.89
CA ASN A 22 -7.37 6.09 14.35
C ASN A 22 -6.15 6.84 14.90
N PRO A 23 -6.30 8.08 15.39
CA PRO A 23 -5.20 8.87 15.93
C PRO A 23 -4.57 8.25 17.19
N ALA A 24 -5.24 7.29 17.85
CA ALA A 24 -4.66 6.60 19.00
C ALA A 24 -3.46 5.72 18.61
N VAL A 25 -3.37 5.24 17.35
CA VAL A 25 -2.28 4.37 16.89
C VAL A 25 -0.93 5.08 16.91
N PRO A 26 -0.73 6.22 16.21
CA PRO A 26 0.56 6.92 16.24
C PRO A 26 0.88 7.47 17.65
N ARG A 27 -0.13 7.89 18.42
CA ARG A 27 0.06 8.30 19.83
C ARG A 27 0.53 7.17 20.73
N ALA A 28 -0.02 5.96 20.55
CA ALA A 28 0.41 4.79 21.28
C ALA A 28 1.86 4.42 20.92
N ALA A 29 2.25 4.53 19.65
CA ALA A 29 3.64 4.27 19.24
C ALA A 29 4.64 5.16 19.99
N ILE A 30 4.30 6.42 20.25
CA ILE A 30 5.11 7.33 21.06
C ILE A 30 5.07 6.93 22.54
N ALA A 31 3.87 6.69 23.08
CA ALA A 31 3.70 6.35 24.50
C ALA A 31 4.42 5.04 24.90
N TYR A 32 4.55 4.10 23.96
CA TYR A 32 5.28 2.84 24.15
C TYR A 32 6.76 2.90 23.71
N ASP A 33 7.28 4.09 23.41
CA ASP A 33 8.67 4.31 23.02
C ASP A 33 9.09 3.45 21.80
N LEU A 34 8.15 3.23 20.87
CA LEU A 34 8.37 2.40 19.69
C LEU A 34 9.22 3.09 18.63
N LEU A 35 9.65 4.35 18.85
CA LEU A 35 10.50 5.12 17.93
C LEU A 35 11.96 5.24 18.40
N ARG A 36 12.33 4.61 19.53
CA ARG A 36 13.67 4.75 20.14
C ARG A 36 14.85 4.24 19.31
N SER A 37 14.61 3.33 18.37
CA SER A 37 15.69 2.76 17.53
C SER A 37 16.05 3.62 16.32
N TRP A 38 15.36 4.73 16.08
CA TRP A 38 15.61 5.63 14.97
C TRP A 38 16.46 6.82 15.42
N SER A 39 17.35 7.28 14.55
CA SER A 39 18.21 8.43 14.83
C SER A 39 17.44 9.76 14.88
N PRO A 40 17.80 10.69 15.78
CA PRO A 40 17.29 12.06 15.76
C PRO A 40 17.58 12.75 14.41
N PRO A 41 16.70 13.64 13.91
CA PRO A 41 15.50 14.17 14.57
C PRO A 41 14.20 13.36 14.30
N ILE A 42 14.29 12.12 13.79
CA ILE A 42 13.11 11.39 13.30
C ILE A 42 12.07 11.10 14.39
N PRO A 43 12.45 10.59 15.58
CA PRO A 43 11.48 10.35 16.65
C PRO A 43 10.73 11.62 17.05
N GLU A 44 11.43 12.76 17.14
CA GLU A 44 10.85 14.05 17.53
C GLU A 44 9.85 14.56 16.48
N LEU A 45 10.22 14.52 15.20
CA LEU A 45 9.35 14.95 14.11
C LEU A 45 8.09 14.08 14.00
N LEU A 46 8.21 12.76 14.16
CA LEU A 46 7.05 11.87 14.14
C LEU A 46 6.18 12.01 15.40
N ALA A 47 6.80 12.32 16.55
CA ALA A 47 6.07 12.61 17.78
C ALA A 47 5.23 13.88 17.68
N GLU A 48 5.79 14.93 17.08
CA GLU A 48 5.09 16.16 16.77
C GLU A 48 3.93 15.89 15.81
N LEU A 49 4.19 15.19 14.69
CA LEU A 49 3.17 14.85 13.69
C LEU A 49 1.97 14.11 14.27
N ALA A 50 2.20 13.14 15.17
CA ALA A 50 1.11 12.40 15.82
C ALA A 50 0.26 13.25 16.79
N THR A 51 0.83 14.35 17.27
CA THR A 51 0.21 15.23 18.27
C THR A 51 -0.53 16.39 17.61
N SER A 52 0.16 17.14 16.74
CA SER A 52 -0.36 18.33 16.06
C SER A 52 -1.07 18.01 14.74
N GLY A 53 -0.73 16.89 14.10
CA GLY A 53 -1.16 16.54 12.75
C GLY A 53 -0.39 17.22 11.62
N ILE A 54 0.49 18.18 11.93
CA ILE A 54 1.30 18.92 10.94
C ILE A 54 2.70 19.17 11.50
N VAL A 55 3.72 19.04 10.66
CA VAL A 55 5.10 19.42 10.99
C VAL A 55 5.67 20.23 9.85
N GLU A 56 6.35 21.32 10.17
CA GLU A 56 6.99 22.19 9.19
C GLU A 56 8.38 22.60 9.68
N THR A 57 9.40 22.16 8.94
CA THR A 57 10.79 22.49 9.18
C THR A 57 11.47 22.81 7.85
N LYS A 58 12.74 23.21 7.89
CA LYS A 58 13.52 23.48 6.67
C LYS A 58 13.61 22.28 5.71
N ASN A 59 13.68 21.06 6.24
CA ASN A 59 13.95 19.83 5.46
C ASN A 59 12.81 18.80 5.53
N PHE A 60 11.75 19.08 6.29
CA PHE A 60 10.63 18.15 6.47
C PHE A 60 9.31 18.90 6.60
N GLN A 61 8.35 18.56 5.75
CA GLN A 61 6.96 18.97 5.86
C GLN A 61 6.09 17.72 5.95
N ALA A 62 5.16 17.66 6.89
CA ALA A 62 4.28 16.52 7.02
C ALA A 62 2.86 16.90 7.40
N LYS A 63 1.89 16.15 6.87
CA LYS A 63 0.46 16.26 7.20
C LYS A 63 -0.11 14.88 7.51
N LEU A 64 -0.76 14.75 8.65
CA LEU A 64 -1.51 13.57 9.07
C LEU A 64 -3.00 13.85 8.91
N LEU A 65 -3.61 13.31 7.85
CA LEU A 65 -5.03 13.48 7.56
C LEU A 65 -5.83 12.40 8.28
N LEU A 66 -6.58 12.83 9.30
CA LEU A 66 -7.39 11.93 10.12
C LEU A 66 -8.76 11.66 9.49
N GLY A 67 -9.13 10.39 9.40
CA GLY A 67 -10.42 9.92 8.90
C GLY A 67 -10.30 8.72 7.96
N ASP A 68 -11.42 8.31 7.36
CA ASP A 68 -11.41 7.26 6.35
C ASP A 68 -10.53 7.68 5.17
N ALA A 69 -9.51 6.88 4.85
CA ALA A 69 -8.57 7.14 3.77
C ALA A 69 -9.26 7.32 2.41
N ARG A 70 -10.42 6.66 2.19
CA ARG A 70 -11.25 6.84 0.98
C ARG A 70 -11.81 8.25 0.83
N THR A 71 -11.93 8.98 1.95
CA THR A 71 -12.36 10.38 2.00
C THR A 71 -11.16 11.32 2.01
N THR A 72 -10.17 11.08 2.87
CA THR A 72 -9.03 12.00 3.04
C THR A 72 -8.12 12.03 1.82
N ILE A 73 -8.04 10.96 1.03
CA ILE A 73 -7.29 10.96 -0.25
C ILE A 73 -7.80 12.02 -1.25
N LYS A 74 -9.09 12.39 -1.18
CA LYS A 74 -9.65 13.46 -2.03
C LYS A 74 -9.02 14.82 -1.72
N GLN A 75 -8.64 15.06 -0.47
CA GLN A 75 -7.93 16.30 -0.09
C GLN A 75 -6.54 16.34 -0.72
N VAL A 76 -5.86 15.20 -0.80
CA VAL A 76 -4.54 15.05 -1.44
C VAL A 76 -4.64 15.31 -2.95
N LEU A 77 -5.68 14.77 -3.59
CA LEU A 77 -5.95 15.03 -5.01
C LEU A 77 -6.21 16.53 -5.28
N ILE A 78 -7.04 17.17 -4.45
CA ILE A 78 -7.38 18.59 -4.58
C ILE A 78 -6.14 19.47 -4.37
N SER A 79 -5.23 19.10 -3.48
CA SER A 79 -4.01 19.88 -3.25
C SER A 79 -2.99 19.77 -4.39
N GLY A 80 -3.18 18.85 -5.34
CA GLY A 80 -2.23 18.60 -6.42
C GLY A 80 -0.94 17.92 -5.97
N PHE A 81 -0.92 17.32 -4.77
CA PHE A 81 0.26 16.62 -4.26
C PHE A 81 0.53 15.37 -5.11
N GLN A 82 1.79 15.19 -5.50
CA GLN A 82 2.25 14.06 -6.31
C GLN A 82 3.39 13.35 -5.58
N ALA A 83 3.12 12.14 -5.10
CA ALA A 83 4.07 11.33 -4.34
C ALA A 83 5.11 10.67 -5.27
N ASP A 84 6.39 10.82 -4.95
CA ASP A 84 7.46 9.99 -5.55
C ASP A 84 7.43 8.54 -5.02
N GLY A 85 6.85 8.33 -3.84
CA GLY A 85 6.75 7.04 -3.19
C GLY A 85 5.49 6.90 -2.35
N ILE A 86 4.75 5.81 -2.56
CA ILE A 86 3.56 5.45 -1.78
C ILE A 86 3.83 4.17 -1.02
N PHE A 87 3.68 4.22 0.31
CA PHE A 87 3.67 3.02 1.16
C PHE A 87 2.23 2.62 1.44
N LEU A 88 1.77 1.55 0.79
CA LEU A 88 0.43 1.00 1.00
C LEU A 88 0.49 -0.09 2.08
N ASP A 89 0.21 0.32 3.33
CA ASP A 89 0.32 -0.54 4.51
C ASP A 89 -0.94 -0.57 5.42
N PRO A 90 -2.14 -0.86 4.88
CA PRO A 90 -3.30 -1.11 5.74
C PRO A 90 -3.30 -2.56 6.25
N PHE A 91 -4.21 -2.88 7.17
CA PHE A 91 -4.43 -4.27 7.59
C PHE A 91 -4.74 -5.18 6.40
N SER A 92 -4.53 -6.49 6.59
CA SER A 92 -4.62 -7.48 5.51
C SER A 92 -5.93 -7.40 4.71
N PRO A 93 -5.94 -7.81 3.43
CA PRO A 93 -7.12 -7.62 2.58
C PRO A 93 -8.45 -8.16 3.10
N PRO A 94 -8.51 -9.33 3.77
CA PRO A 94 -9.76 -9.78 4.38
C PRO A 94 -10.21 -8.93 5.57
N ARG A 95 -9.29 -8.24 6.26
CA ARG A 95 -9.56 -7.42 7.46
C ARG A 95 -9.96 -5.99 7.12
N CYS A 96 -9.29 -5.38 6.12
CA CYS A 96 -9.54 -4.01 5.69
C CYS A 96 -9.68 -3.94 4.17
N PRO A 97 -10.67 -4.63 3.57
CA PRO A 97 -10.81 -4.73 2.11
C PRO A 97 -10.98 -3.37 1.42
N GLN A 98 -11.51 -2.35 2.12
CA GLN A 98 -11.74 -1.01 1.62
C GLN A 98 -10.51 -0.41 0.91
N LEU A 99 -9.32 -0.60 1.50
CA LEU A 99 -8.07 0.00 1.05
C LEU A 99 -7.30 -0.87 0.04
N TRP A 100 -7.90 -1.97 -0.41
CA TRP A 100 -7.34 -2.89 -1.41
C TRP A 100 -8.22 -3.01 -2.66
N THR A 101 -9.20 -2.13 -2.80
CA THR A 101 -10.11 -2.09 -3.94
C THR A 101 -9.44 -1.48 -5.15
N VAL A 102 -9.88 -1.86 -6.35
CA VAL A 102 -9.41 -1.24 -7.60
C VAL A 102 -9.61 0.28 -7.53
N GLU A 103 -10.78 0.70 -7.05
CA GLU A 103 -11.17 2.10 -7.01
C GLU A 103 -10.30 2.92 -6.05
N PHE A 104 -9.95 2.39 -4.88
CA PHE A 104 -9.05 3.09 -3.97
C PHE A 104 -7.62 3.14 -4.51
N ILE A 105 -7.14 2.05 -5.12
CA ILE A 105 -5.80 2.00 -5.72
C ILE A 105 -5.69 2.96 -6.92
N GLN A 106 -6.77 3.19 -7.66
CA GLN A 106 -6.82 4.24 -8.70
C GLN A 106 -6.70 5.66 -8.12
N GLN A 107 -7.22 5.92 -6.92
CA GLN A 107 -6.98 7.20 -6.24
C GLN A 107 -5.49 7.37 -5.90
N LEU A 108 -4.83 6.30 -5.43
CA LEU A 108 -3.39 6.32 -5.17
C LEU A 108 -2.59 6.58 -6.46
N ALA A 109 -2.98 5.95 -7.57
CA ALA A 109 -2.37 6.19 -8.87
C ALA A 109 -2.43 7.67 -9.28
N SER A 110 -3.57 8.32 -9.02
CA SER A 110 -3.79 9.73 -9.38
C SER A 110 -3.01 10.71 -8.49
N CYS A 111 -2.56 10.27 -7.31
CA CYS A 111 -1.70 11.04 -6.41
C CYS A 111 -0.21 10.69 -6.57
N CYS A 112 0.18 9.89 -7.57
CA CYS A 112 1.58 9.47 -7.73
C CYS A 112 2.22 10.09 -8.96
N ALA A 113 3.43 10.61 -8.79
CA ALA A 113 4.23 11.14 -9.88
C ALA A 113 4.48 10.07 -10.96
N GLU A 114 4.73 10.48 -12.20
CA GLU A 114 4.92 9.55 -13.34
C GLU A 114 6.07 8.56 -13.14
N ILE A 115 7.12 8.98 -12.44
CA ILE A 115 8.28 8.15 -12.06
C ILE A 115 8.18 7.58 -10.65
N GLY A 116 7.05 7.81 -9.98
CA GLY A 116 6.80 7.39 -8.61
C GLY A 116 6.60 5.88 -8.49
N ARG A 117 6.74 5.37 -7.27
CA ARG A 117 6.58 3.94 -6.97
C ARG A 117 5.59 3.70 -5.84
N ILE A 118 4.87 2.59 -5.91
CA ILE A 118 4.10 2.06 -4.79
C ILE A 118 4.75 0.79 -4.25
N ALA A 119 4.79 0.64 -2.93
CA ALA A 119 5.27 -0.56 -2.27
C ALA A 119 4.29 -1.02 -1.19
N THR A 120 4.08 -2.33 -1.10
CA THR A 120 3.24 -2.96 -0.07
C THR A 120 3.79 -4.32 0.33
N TYR A 121 3.58 -4.71 1.59
CA TYR A 121 3.88 -6.07 2.06
C TYR A 121 3.01 -7.14 1.40
N SER A 122 1.86 -6.75 0.83
CA SER A 122 0.87 -7.70 0.33
C SER A 122 1.35 -8.37 -0.96
N CYS A 123 1.38 -9.70 -0.94
CA CYS A 123 1.63 -10.55 -2.11
C CYS A 123 0.32 -11.16 -2.68
N ALA A 124 -0.84 -10.68 -2.22
CA ALA A 124 -2.13 -11.24 -2.61
C ALA A 124 -2.42 -10.98 -4.09
N ALA A 125 -2.85 -12.03 -4.81
CA ALA A 125 -3.17 -11.91 -6.25
C ALA A 125 -4.22 -10.82 -6.50
N ALA A 126 -5.28 -10.73 -5.70
CA ALA A 126 -6.29 -9.66 -5.78
C ALA A 126 -5.71 -8.23 -5.69
N VAL A 127 -4.69 -8.02 -4.84
CA VAL A 127 -4.05 -6.71 -4.68
C VAL A 127 -3.20 -6.40 -5.91
N ARG A 128 -2.40 -7.36 -6.36
CA ARG A 128 -1.61 -7.24 -7.61
C ARG A 128 -2.49 -6.96 -8.82
N THR A 129 -3.64 -7.64 -8.93
CA THR A 129 -4.64 -7.36 -9.97
C THR A 129 -5.19 -5.95 -9.87
N ALA A 130 -5.47 -5.45 -8.65
CA ALA A 130 -5.99 -4.10 -8.48
C ALA A 130 -4.94 -3.02 -8.82
N ILE A 131 -3.67 -3.26 -8.51
CA ILE A 131 -2.55 -2.41 -8.93
C ILE A 131 -2.40 -2.40 -10.46
N LEU A 132 -2.42 -3.57 -11.10
CA LEU A 132 -2.42 -3.69 -12.57
C LEU A 132 -3.63 -2.95 -13.21
N ALA A 133 -4.81 -3.10 -12.63
CA ALA A 133 -6.03 -2.44 -13.11
C ALA A 133 -6.01 -0.91 -12.95
N ALA A 134 -5.12 -0.39 -12.09
CA ALA A 134 -4.87 1.04 -11.94
C ALA A 134 -3.77 1.56 -12.88
N GLY A 135 -3.30 0.74 -13.84
CA GLY A 135 -2.33 1.15 -14.88
C GLY A 135 -0.86 0.97 -14.50
N TRP A 136 -0.58 0.36 -13.34
CA TRP A 136 0.77 0.12 -12.89
C TRP A 136 1.32 -1.20 -13.43
N GLN A 137 2.65 -1.27 -13.57
CA GLN A 137 3.40 -2.51 -13.75
C GLN A 137 3.87 -3.00 -12.37
N ILE A 138 3.90 -4.32 -12.17
CA ILE A 138 4.19 -4.91 -10.85
C ILE A 138 5.44 -5.78 -10.86
N SER A 139 6.16 -5.76 -9.75
CA SER A 139 7.27 -6.66 -9.43
C SER A 139 7.17 -7.14 -7.98
N GLU A 140 8.06 -8.04 -7.60
CA GLU A 140 8.17 -8.55 -6.24
C GLU A 140 9.21 -7.73 -5.47
N THR A 141 8.93 -7.39 -4.21
CA THR A 141 9.98 -6.80 -3.38
C THR A 141 11.07 -7.83 -3.09
N LEU A 142 12.23 -7.39 -2.61
CA LEU A 142 13.20 -8.33 -2.04
C LEU A 142 12.57 -9.13 -0.89
N GLN A 143 12.93 -10.41 -0.79
CA GLN A 143 12.47 -11.27 0.28
C GLN A 143 13.11 -10.86 1.60
N VAL A 144 12.28 -10.52 2.61
CA VAL A 144 12.76 -10.18 3.95
C VAL A 144 12.57 -11.39 4.87
N GLY A 145 13.67 -12.06 5.20
CA GLY A 145 13.67 -13.28 6.00
C GLY A 145 12.85 -14.39 5.34
N ASN A 146 11.96 -15.04 6.10
CA ASN A 146 11.10 -16.13 5.62
C ASN A 146 9.73 -15.66 5.08
N ARG A 147 9.49 -14.35 5.00
CA ARG A 147 8.22 -13.81 4.51
C ARG A 147 8.16 -13.89 3.00
N GLN A 148 6.96 -14.07 2.44
CA GLN A 148 6.80 -13.96 0.99
C GLN A 148 7.17 -12.54 0.54
N PRO A 149 7.82 -12.38 -0.63
CA PRO A 149 8.01 -11.09 -1.27
C PRO A 149 6.70 -10.31 -1.37
N GLY A 150 6.74 -9.02 -1.05
CA GLY A 150 5.61 -8.12 -1.22
C GLY A 150 5.38 -7.75 -2.69
N THR A 151 4.81 -6.58 -2.91
CA THR A 151 4.63 -6.02 -4.26
C THR A 151 5.23 -4.62 -4.31
N VAL A 152 6.02 -4.37 -5.35
CA VAL A 152 6.43 -3.02 -5.76
C VAL A 152 5.84 -2.75 -7.15
N ALA A 153 5.49 -1.50 -7.44
CA ALA A 153 4.92 -1.13 -8.72
C ALA A 153 5.39 0.27 -9.16
N SER A 154 5.46 0.47 -10.47
CA SER A 154 5.71 1.75 -11.16
C SER A 154 4.88 1.82 -12.45
N PHE A 155 4.63 3.01 -13.00
CA PHE A 155 3.92 3.13 -14.28
C PHE A 155 4.74 2.59 -15.47
N SER A 156 6.07 2.67 -15.38
CA SER A 156 7.00 2.07 -16.33
C SER A 156 7.56 0.74 -15.81
N ALA A 157 7.73 -0.25 -16.69
CA ALA A 157 8.39 -1.51 -16.36
C ALA A 157 9.93 -1.46 -16.49
N ALA A 158 10.51 -0.31 -16.86
CA ALA A 158 11.91 -0.22 -17.28
C ALA A 158 12.93 -0.71 -16.24
N ASP A 159 12.60 -0.56 -14.95
CA ASP A 159 13.44 -0.91 -13.81
C ASP A 159 12.79 -1.98 -12.90
N LEU A 160 11.74 -2.63 -13.36
CA LEU A 160 11.04 -3.67 -12.62
C LEU A 160 11.47 -5.06 -13.09
N GLU A 161 11.91 -5.88 -12.15
CA GLU A 161 12.14 -7.30 -12.42
C GLU A 161 10.81 -8.02 -12.70
N PRO A 162 10.77 -8.97 -13.64
CA PRO A 162 9.57 -9.76 -13.88
C PRO A 162 9.12 -10.53 -12.63
N LEU A 163 7.81 -10.68 -12.44
CA LEU A 163 7.28 -11.59 -11.41
C LEU A 163 7.80 -13.01 -11.62
N SER A 164 8.05 -13.74 -10.53
CA SER A 164 8.33 -15.17 -10.60
C SER A 164 7.19 -15.94 -11.28
N VAL A 165 7.51 -17.06 -11.95
CA VAL A 165 6.51 -17.93 -12.61
C VAL A 165 5.39 -18.33 -11.65
N ARG A 166 5.74 -18.64 -10.40
CA ARG A 166 4.78 -18.97 -9.34
C ARG A 166 3.76 -17.86 -9.12
N SER A 167 4.23 -16.61 -9.11
CA SER A 167 3.41 -15.42 -8.93
C SER A 167 2.57 -15.10 -10.18
N GLN A 168 3.13 -15.27 -11.37
CA GLN A 168 2.40 -15.12 -12.64
C GLN A 168 1.24 -16.14 -12.73
N GLU A 169 1.49 -17.41 -12.40
CA GLU A 169 0.43 -18.42 -12.35
C GLU A 169 -0.63 -18.13 -11.30
N HIS A 170 -0.25 -17.58 -10.14
CA HIS A 170 -1.21 -17.24 -9.09
C HIS A 170 -2.22 -16.18 -9.56
N LEU A 171 -1.80 -15.25 -10.43
CA LEU A 171 -2.66 -14.25 -11.07
C LEU A 171 -3.69 -14.88 -12.05
N GLN A 172 -3.50 -16.12 -12.47
CA GLN A 172 -4.44 -16.85 -13.34
C GLN A 172 -5.49 -17.66 -12.54
N THR A 173 -5.55 -17.48 -11.22
CA THR A 173 -6.50 -18.18 -10.35
C THR A 173 -7.62 -17.26 -9.86
N ARG A 174 -8.68 -17.83 -9.29
CA ARG A 174 -9.75 -17.09 -8.61
C ARG A 174 -9.26 -16.18 -7.48
N ALA A 175 -8.05 -16.38 -6.94
CA ALA A 175 -7.48 -15.45 -5.96
C ALA A 175 -7.21 -14.07 -6.56
N ALA A 176 -7.03 -13.97 -7.88
CA ALA A 176 -6.75 -12.74 -8.60
C ALA A 176 -7.98 -11.85 -8.81
N ILE A 177 -9.19 -12.35 -8.58
CA ILE A 177 -10.40 -11.52 -8.59
C ILE A 177 -10.23 -10.41 -7.54
N PRO A 178 -10.22 -9.12 -7.94
CA PRO A 178 -9.90 -8.02 -7.05
C PRO A 178 -11.06 -7.69 -6.09
N TYR A 179 -10.79 -6.84 -5.11
CA TYR A 179 -11.86 -6.21 -4.32
C TYR A 179 -12.42 -5.01 -5.08
N ARG A 180 -13.71 -4.70 -4.91
CA ARG A 180 -14.38 -3.57 -5.57
C ARG A 180 -15.23 -2.78 -4.59
N ASP A 181 -15.09 -1.46 -4.62
CA ASP A 181 -15.86 -0.48 -3.86
C ASP A 181 -16.18 0.71 -4.79
N PRO A 182 -17.17 0.56 -5.70
CA PRO A 182 -17.40 1.49 -6.81
C PRO A 182 -17.66 2.94 -6.37
N GLN A 183 -18.22 3.13 -5.17
CA GLN A 183 -18.55 4.44 -4.61
C GLN A 183 -17.55 4.90 -3.53
N LEU A 184 -16.54 4.10 -3.21
CA LEU A 184 -15.57 4.36 -2.14
C LEU A 184 -16.23 4.57 -0.77
N SER A 185 -17.33 3.86 -0.51
CA SER A 185 -18.14 4.03 0.70
C SER A 185 -18.72 2.71 1.23
N ASP A 186 -18.53 1.59 0.54
CA ASP A 186 -19.10 0.32 0.96
C ASP A 186 -18.50 -0.17 2.29
N LEU A 187 -19.32 -0.88 3.06
CA LEU A 187 -18.85 -1.56 4.26
C LEU A 187 -18.01 -2.79 3.89
N ALA A 188 -17.03 -3.15 4.72
CA ALA A 188 -16.17 -4.31 4.48
C ALA A 188 -16.95 -5.61 4.16
N PRO A 189 -18.04 -5.98 4.87
CA PRO A 189 -18.79 -7.19 4.55
C PRO A 189 -19.40 -7.20 3.13
N VAL A 190 -19.80 -6.02 2.63
CA VAL A 190 -20.36 -5.85 1.28
C VAL A 190 -19.28 -6.09 0.24
N ILE A 191 -18.11 -5.46 0.39
CA ILE A 191 -16.95 -5.64 -0.50
C ILE A 191 -16.53 -7.12 -0.53
N LEU A 192 -16.45 -7.76 0.64
CA LEU A 192 -16.10 -9.18 0.76
C LEU A 192 -17.15 -10.10 0.14
N HIS A 193 -18.43 -9.76 0.27
CA HIS A 193 -19.51 -10.55 -0.32
C HIS A 193 -19.51 -10.46 -1.84
N ARG A 194 -19.39 -9.25 -2.39
CA ARG A 194 -19.27 -9.00 -3.83
C ARG A 194 -18.13 -9.81 -4.45
N ARG A 195 -16.93 -9.70 -3.87
CA ARG A 195 -15.77 -10.48 -4.33
C ARG A 195 -16.02 -11.99 -4.29
N ARG A 196 -16.67 -12.50 -3.23
CA ARG A 196 -17.00 -13.94 -3.13
C ARG A 196 -17.94 -14.40 -4.23
N LEU A 197 -18.95 -13.60 -4.59
CA LEU A 197 -19.85 -13.90 -5.70
C LEU A 197 -19.09 -13.94 -7.03
N GLU A 198 -18.26 -12.94 -7.31
CA GLU A 198 -17.44 -12.89 -8.53
C GLU A 198 -16.47 -14.08 -8.61
N GLN A 199 -15.86 -14.49 -7.49
CA GLN A 199 -15.02 -15.67 -7.42
C GLN A 199 -15.79 -16.96 -7.70
N ALA A 200 -17.05 -17.06 -7.24
CA ALA A 200 -17.87 -18.25 -7.42
C ALA A 200 -18.31 -18.43 -8.88
N THR A 201 -18.58 -17.33 -9.59
CA THR A 201 -19.00 -17.34 -10.99
C THR A 201 -17.83 -17.32 -11.98
N SER A 202 -16.59 -17.17 -11.51
CA SER A 202 -15.40 -17.12 -12.36
C SER A 202 -15.03 -18.49 -12.95
N SER A 203 -14.68 -18.49 -14.25
CA SER A 203 -14.12 -19.64 -14.95
C SER A 203 -12.63 -19.89 -14.63
N LEU A 204 -11.97 -18.98 -13.89
CA LEU A 204 -10.57 -19.14 -13.50
C LEU A 204 -10.38 -20.36 -12.60
N GLU A 205 -9.15 -20.89 -12.63
CA GLU A 205 -8.71 -21.99 -11.79
C GLU A 205 -8.92 -21.68 -10.29
N PRO A 206 -9.43 -22.63 -9.47
CA PRO A 206 -9.41 -22.51 -8.02
C PRO A 206 -7.97 -22.49 -7.46
N THR A 207 -7.69 -21.59 -6.52
CA THR A 207 -6.36 -21.44 -5.91
C THR A 207 -5.83 -22.71 -5.23
N SER A 208 -6.71 -23.65 -4.83
CA SER A 208 -6.31 -24.94 -4.27
C SER A 208 -5.54 -25.82 -5.25
N HIS A 209 -5.88 -25.76 -6.55
CA HIS A 209 -5.19 -26.51 -7.60
C HIS A 209 -3.77 -25.99 -7.80
N TRP A 210 -3.62 -24.66 -7.92
CA TRP A 210 -2.32 -23.99 -7.97
C TRP A 210 -1.48 -24.31 -6.73
N LYS A 211 -2.05 -24.24 -5.52
CA LYS A 211 -1.35 -24.62 -4.28
C LYS A 211 -0.84 -26.05 -4.33
N LYS A 212 -1.65 -26.99 -4.83
CA LYS A 212 -1.27 -28.41 -4.94
C LYS A 212 -0.09 -28.63 -5.90
N ARG A 213 0.00 -27.89 -7.01
CA ARG A 213 1.16 -27.95 -7.92
C ARG A 213 2.44 -27.52 -7.21
N TRP A 214 2.41 -26.37 -6.54
CA TRP A 214 3.60 -25.79 -5.91
C TRP A 214 4.00 -26.44 -4.58
N LEU A 215 3.10 -27.15 -3.91
CA LEU A 215 3.44 -27.97 -2.73
C LEU A 215 4.10 -29.31 -3.09
N LYS A 216 3.82 -29.85 -4.28
CA LYS A 216 4.45 -31.09 -4.77
C LYS A 216 5.85 -30.87 -5.36
N ASN A 217 6.17 -29.63 -5.71
CA ASN A 217 7.44 -29.23 -6.31
C ASN A 217 8.43 -28.63 -5.29
N LYS A 218 8.16 -28.80 -3.99
CA LYS A 218 9.06 -28.46 -2.87
C LYS A 218 9.57 -29.74 -2.23
#